data_AF-A0A6M0FH33-F1
#
_entry.id   AF-A0A6M0FH33-F1
#
_cell.length_a   1.000
_cell.length_b   1.000
_cell.length_c   1.000
_cell.angle_alpha   90.00
_cell.angle_beta   90.00
_cell.angle_gamma   90.00
#
_symmetry.space_group_name_H-M   'P 1'
#
loop_
_entity.id
_entity.type
_entity.pdbx_description
1 polymer ?
#
loop_
_entity_poly.entity_id
_entity_poly.type
_entity_poly.pdbx_seq_one_letter_code
_entity_poly.pdbx_strand_id
1 'polypeptide(L)'
;MPKENPIFPIVIENSPIDFILIGLKEDDLCVLVKNDKLTIDFIGEYIARYENREKPQPTTWWNSLLKLLHILSSAKVYCIKSYAIENLLNKNDERSINYIFCWRGRCRKKDIYSVKEILNLQIQSIQLSLINNDKEKLIWHLAPIIYKCTQIENTNFLYNIF
;
A
#
# COMPACT_ATOMS: atom_id res chain seq x y z
N MET A 1 -6.06 7.53 -32.67
CA MET A 1 -6.27 8.08 -31.32
C MET A 1 -6.26 6.92 -30.35
N PRO A 2 -5.37 6.86 -29.36
CA PRO A 2 -5.47 5.82 -28.33
C PRO A 2 -6.76 6.10 -27.54
N LYS A 3 -7.63 5.10 -27.46
CA LYS A 3 -8.84 5.17 -26.64
C LYS A 3 -8.40 5.39 -25.19
N GLU A 4 -8.87 6.46 -24.57
CA GLU A 4 -8.77 6.68 -23.12
C GLU A 4 -9.41 5.48 -22.43
N ASN A 5 -8.57 4.57 -21.92
CA ASN A 5 -9.04 3.48 -21.08
C ASN A 5 -9.50 4.11 -19.77
N PRO A 6 -10.76 3.91 -19.35
CA PRO A 6 -11.24 4.48 -18.11
C PRO A 6 -10.34 4.06 -16.95
N ILE A 7 -10.13 5.00 -16.02
CA ILE A 7 -9.19 4.97 -14.89
C ILE A 7 -9.71 4.00 -13.82
N PHE A 8 -9.90 2.74 -14.19
CA PHE A 8 -10.26 1.71 -13.24
C PHE A 8 -9.00 1.00 -12.75
N PRO A 9 -8.83 0.86 -11.42
CA PRO A 9 -7.72 0.10 -10.88
C PRO A 9 -7.81 -1.35 -11.34
N ILE A 10 -6.66 -2.00 -11.53
CA ILE A 10 -6.63 -3.44 -11.71
C ILE A 10 -7.08 -4.09 -10.40
N VAL A 11 -8.09 -4.94 -10.48
CA VAL A 11 -8.64 -5.65 -9.32
C VAL A 11 -8.01 -7.04 -9.21
N ILE A 12 -7.38 -7.31 -8.08
CA ILE A 12 -6.84 -8.62 -7.72
C ILE A 12 -7.84 -9.33 -6.81
N GLU A 13 -8.32 -10.48 -7.26
CA GLU A 13 -9.29 -11.29 -6.54
C GLU A 13 -8.62 -12.17 -5.49
N ASN A 14 -9.35 -12.48 -4.41
CA ASN A 14 -8.92 -13.47 -3.40
C ASN A 14 -7.59 -13.17 -2.69
N SER A 15 -7.24 -11.89 -2.56
CA SER A 15 -6.10 -11.51 -1.71
C SER A 15 -6.37 -11.86 -0.24
N PRO A 16 -5.40 -12.42 0.50
CA PRO A 16 -5.54 -12.71 1.94
C PRO A 16 -5.54 -11.45 2.81
N ILE A 17 -5.14 -10.31 2.25
CA ILE A 17 -5.09 -9.01 2.94
C ILE A 17 -5.81 -7.95 2.11
N ASP A 18 -6.28 -6.90 2.80
CA ASP A 18 -6.72 -5.68 2.14
C ASP A 18 -5.53 -4.81 1.78
N PHE A 19 -5.40 -4.45 0.51
CA PHE A 19 -4.29 -3.63 0.03
C PHE A 19 -4.66 -2.77 -1.18
N ILE A 20 -3.91 -1.68 -1.33
CA ILE A 20 -3.91 -0.85 -2.53
C ILE A 20 -2.47 -0.53 -2.95
N LEU A 21 -2.26 -0.44 -4.25
CA LEU A 21 -1.07 0.13 -4.86
C LEU A 21 -1.46 1.43 -5.55
N ILE A 22 -0.72 2.48 -5.25
CA ILE A 22 -0.96 3.84 -5.73
C ILE A 22 0.30 4.31 -6.44
N GLY A 23 0.10 5.06 -7.52
CA GLY A 23 1.18 5.74 -8.24
C GLY A 23 0.62 6.89 -9.06
N LEU A 24 1.47 7.48 -9.89
CA LEU A 24 1.04 8.53 -10.81
C LEU A 24 0.59 7.91 -12.13
N LYS A 25 -0.53 8.42 -12.66
CA LYS A 25 -0.97 8.20 -14.03
C LYS A 25 -1.35 9.57 -14.58
N GLU A 26 -0.72 9.99 -15.67
CA GLU A 26 -0.99 11.30 -16.30
C GLU A 26 -0.91 12.46 -15.28
N ASP A 27 0.10 12.41 -14.41
CA ASP A 27 0.41 13.38 -13.34
C ASP A 27 -0.52 13.35 -12.12
N ASP A 28 -1.62 12.60 -12.16
CA ASP A 28 -2.54 12.42 -11.04
C ASP A 28 -2.20 11.19 -10.21
N LEU A 29 -2.29 11.34 -8.88
CA LEU A 29 -2.15 10.24 -7.94
C LEU A 29 -3.41 9.37 -7.98
N CYS A 30 -3.27 8.13 -8.41
CA CYS A 30 -4.39 7.22 -8.60
C CYS A 30 -4.14 5.85 -7.99
N VAL A 31 -5.24 5.17 -7.64
CA VAL A 31 -5.19 3.76 -7.28
C VAL A 31 -4.96 2.96 -8.55
N LEU A 32 -3.81 2.30 -8.64
CA LEU A 32 -3.40 1.49 -9.78
C LEU A 32 -3.88 0.05 -9.62
N VAL A 33 -3.83 -0.47 -8.39
CA VAL A 33 -4.21 -1.84 -8.05
C VAL A 33 -4.93 -1.85 -6.71
N LYS A 34 -5.95 -2.69 -6.58
CA LYS A 34 -6.61 -2.98 -5.31
C LYS A 34 -7.04 -4.43 -5.22
N ASN A 35 -7.27 -4.94 -4.01
CA ASN A 35 -8.03 -6.17 -3.87
C ASN A 35 -9.53 -5.96 -4.10
N ASP A 36 -10.21 -7.04 -4.45
CA ASP A 36 -11.66 -7.14 -4.70
C ASP A 36 -12.52 -6.77 -3.48
N LYS A 37 -12.09 -7.17 -2.27
CA LYS A 37 -12.83 -6.99 -1.00
C LYS A 37 -12.60 -5.64 -0.32
N LEU A 38 -11.83 -4.75 -0.94
CA LEU A 38 -11.46 -3.48 -0.34
C LEU A 38 -12.68 -2.58 -0.13
N THR A 39 -12.91 -2.13 1.11
CA THR A 39 -14.00 -1.19 1.44
C THR A 39 -13.63 0.24 1.08
N ILE A 40 -14.63 1.09 0.82
CA ILE A 40 -14.44 2.53 0.58
C ILE A 40 -13.74 3.19 1.78
N ASP A 41 -14.05 2.74 3.00
CA ASP A 41 -13.44 3.24 4.23
C ASP A 41 -11.91 3.08 4.25
N PHE A 42 -11.38 2.00 3.66
CA PHE A 42 -9.94 1.79 3.58
C PHE A 42 -9.27 2.84 2.68
N ILE A 43 -9.88 3.16 1.54
CA ILE A 43 -9.41 4.21 0.63
C ILE A 43 -9.49 5.57 1.33
N GLY A 44 -10.59 5.83 2.04
CA GLY A 44 -10.76 7.04 2.85
C GLY A 44 -9.71 7.19 3.94
N GLU A 45 -9.38 6.13 4.69
CA GLU A 45 -8.33 6.14 5.71
C GLU A 45 -6.95 6.42 5.10
N TYR A 46 -6.67 5.87 3.91
CA TYR A 46 -5.47 6.22 3.16
C TYR A 46 -5.42 7.71 2.80
N ILE A 47 -6.47 8.24 2.15
CA ILE A 47 -6.53 9.64 1.71
C ILE A 47 -6.32 10.55 2.92
N ALA A 48 -7.04 10.30 4.02
CA ALA A 48 -6.92 11.05 5.25
C ALA A 48 -5.48 11.04 5.81
N ARG A 49 -4.76 9.90 5.76
CA ARG A 49 -3.36 9.84 6.22
C ARG A 49 -2.36 10.45 5.25
N TYR A 50 -2.65 10.42 3.95
CA TYR A 50 -1.79 10.99 2.92
C TYR A 50 -1.87 12.52 2.92
N GLU A 51 -3.07 13.08 3.04
CA GLU A 51 -3.33 14.53 3.10
C GLU A 51 -2.94 15.12 4.45
N ASN A 52 -3.21 14.44 5.57
CA ASN A 52 -2.85 14.92 6.91
C ASN A 52 -1.37 14.70 7.28
N ARG A 53 -0.44 14.91 6.35
CA ARG A 53 0.99 15.05 6.67
C ARG A 53 1.32 16.35 7.44
N GLU A 54 0.37 16.91 8.18
CA GLU A 54 0.59 18.03 9.07
C GLU A 54 0.52 17.61 10.54
N LYS A 55 1.72 17.58 11.13
CA LYS A 55 2.06 17.77 12.54
C LYS A 55 1.68 16.65 13.53
N PRO A 56 2.66 16.04 14.23
CA PRO A 56 2.36 15.32 15.45
C PRO A 56 1.78 16.32 16.46
N GLN A 57 0.49 16.19 16.80
CA GLN A 57 -0.08 16.96 17.90
C GLN A 57 0.63 16.56 19.21
N PRO A 58 1.03 17.53 20.05
CA PRO A 58 1.66 17.25 21.34
C PRO A 58 0.67 16.50 22.23
N THR A 59 1.01 15.27 22.61
CA THR A 59 0.13 14.41 23.42
C THR A 59 0.26 14.78 24.89
N THR A 60 -0.82 15.29 25.47
CA THR A 60 -1.02 15.40 26.92
C THR A 60 -0.99 14.01 27.58
N TRP A 61 -0.54 13.93 28.84
CA TRP A 61 -0.30 12.65 29.54
C TRP A 61 -1.53 11.73 29.63
N TRP A 62 -2.75 12.29 29.56
CA TRP A 62 -4.02 11.56 29.57
C TRP A 62 -4.22 10.73 28.29
N ASN A 63 -3.66 11.18 27.15
CA ASN A 63 -3.72 10.43 25.89
C ASN A 63 -2.78 9.20 25.89
N SER A 64 -1.81 9.11 26.80
CA SER A 64 -0.90 7.95 26.90
C SER A 64 -1.57 6.74 27.57
N LEU A 65 -2.48 6.96 28.52
CA LEU A 65 -3.25 5.88 29.17
C LEU A 65 -4.30 5.29 28.23
N LEU A 66 -5.00 6.13 27.44
CA LEU A 66 -5.92 5.67 26.40
C LEU A 66 -5.21 4.99 25.22
N LYS A 67 -3.97 5.43 24.87
CA LYS A 67 -3.13 4.71 23.90
C LYS A 67 -2.75 3.31 24.38
N LEU A 68 -2.59 3.09 25.69
CA LEU A 68 -2.28 1.78 26.25
C LEU A 68 -3.44 0.78 26.04
N LEU A 69 -4.69 1.25 26.14
CA LEU A 69 -5.89 0.45 25.83
C LEU A 69 -6.11 0.28 24.31
N HIS A 70 -5.68 1.26 23.49
CA HIS A 70 -5.72 1.16 22.02
C HIS A 70 -4.63 0.25 21.42
N ILE A 71 -3.61 -0.16 22.19
CA ILE A 71 -2.64 -1.19 21.75
C ILE A 71 -3.32 -2.56 21.56
N LEU A 72 -4.45 -2.80 22.24
CA LEU A 72 -5.27 -4.00 22.10
C LEU A 72 -6.27 -3.97 20.94
N SER A 73 -6.49 -2.83 20.27
CA SER A 73 -7.67 -2.66 19.42
C SER A 73 -7.36 -2.14 18.01
N SER A 74 -7.78 -2.95 17.03
CA SER A 74 -7.90 -2.73 15.59
C SER A 74 -6.64 -2.84 14.71
N ALA A 75 -6.80 -3.56 13.60
CA ALA A 75 -5.88 -3.52 12.47
C ALA A 75 -5.82 -2.09 11.91
N LYS A 76 -4.62 -1.60 11.60
CA LYS A 76 -4.38 -0.25 11.09
C LYS A 76 -3.97 -0.31 9.63
N VAL A 77 -4.21 0.78 8.89
CA VAL A 77 -3.60 0.97 7.57
C VAL A 77 -2.12 1.29 7.73
N TYR A 78 -1.27 0.57 7.01
CA TYR A 78 0.15 0.86 6.88
C TYR A 78 0.44 1.20 5.44
N CYS A 79 1.31 2.19 5.20
CA CYS A 79 1.69 2.62 3.87
C CYS A 79 3.20 2.74 3.78
N ILE A 80 3.78 2.23 2.70
CA ILE A 80 5.19 2.33 2.38
C ILE A 80 5.37 2.95 1.01
N LYS A 81 6.38 3.81 0.90
CA LYS A 81 6.76 4.49 -0.34
C LYS A 81 7.98 3.76 -0.93
N SER A 82 7.90 3.37 -2.21
CA SER A 82 9.02 2.79 -2.95
C SER A 82 10.15 3.79 -3.14
N TYR A 83 11.32 3.32 -3.58
CA TYR A 83 12.32 4.19 -4.18
C TYR A 83 11.77 4.90 -5.42
N ALA A 84 12.40 6.03 -5.73
CA ALA A 84 12.05 6.79 -6.93
C ALA A 84 12.57 6.01 -8.14
N ILE A 85 11.70 5.71 -9.10
CA ILE A 85 12.03 5.04 -10.35
C ILE A 85 11.51 5.87 -11.51
N GLU A 86 12.07 5.68 -12.69
CA GLU A 86 11.62 6.36 -13.92
C GLU A 86 10.12 6.14 -14.17
N ASN A 87 9.41 7.18 -14.61
CA ASN A 87 7.98 7.09 -14.89
C ASN A 87 7.69 6.49 -16.28
N LEU A 88 7.81 5.17 -16.38
CA LEU A 88 7.49 4.47 -17.62
C LEU A 88 5.99 4.51 -17.99
N LEU A 89 5.10 4.96 -17.09
CA LEU A 89 3.67 5.14 -17.37
C LEU A 89 3.37 6.46 -18.09
N ASN A 90 4.21 7.48 -17.93
CA ASN A 90 4.09 8.76 -18.62
C ASN A 90 5.34 9.01 -19.47
N LYS A 91 5.29 8.64 -20.76
CA LYS A 91 6.43 8.79 -21.68
C LYS A 91 6.87 10.25 -21.91
N ASN A 92 6.04 11.22 -21.50
CA ASN A 92 6.33 12.65 -21.65
C ASN A 92 6.85 13.28 -20.35
N ASP A 93 6.91 12.53 -19.25
CA ASP A 93 7.42 12.98 -17.96
C ASP A 93 8.63 12.13 -17.53
N GLU A 94 9.84 12.70 -17.68
CA GLU A 94 11.10 12.06 -17.28
C GLU A 94 11.31 12.03 -15.75
N ARG A 95 10.38 12.59 -14.98
CA ARG A 95 10.53 12.64 -13.52
C ARG A 95 10.47 11.24 -12.93
N SER A 96 11.35 11.02 -11.96
CA SER A 96 11.27 9.83 -11.12
C SER A 96 10.01 9.89 -10.25
N ILE A 97 9.28 8.78 -10.19
CA ILE A 97 8.06 8.63 -9.40
C ILE A 97 8.25 7.59 -8.30
N ASN A 98 7.41 7.70 -7.28
CA ASN A 98 7.33 6.69 -6.25
C ASN A 98 5.96 6.06 -6.27
N TYR A 99 5.92 4.78 -5.92
CA TYR A 99 4.70 4.04 -5.70
C TYR A 99 4.47 3.92 -4.20
N ILE A 100 3.20 3.88 -3.83
CA ILE A 100 2.78 3.72 -2.44
C ILE A 100 1.98 2.43 -2.34
N PHE A 101 2.51 1.48 -1.59
CA PHE A 101 1.79 0.27 -1.23
C PHE A 101 1.21 0.44 0.16
N CYS A 102 -0.10 0.25 0.30
CA CYS A 102 -0.78 0.29 1.58
C CYS A 102 -1.52 -1.03 1.84
N TRP A 103 -1.55 -1.46 3.10
CA TRP A 103 -2.30 -2.64 3.53
C TRP A 103 -2.91 -2.46 4.92
N ARG A 104 -3.98 -3.21 5.21
CA ARG A 104 -4.56 -3.29 6.56
C ARG A 104 -3.89 -4.43 7.33
N GLY A 105 -3.52 -4.21 8.59
CA GLY A 105 -3.04 -5.33 9.42
C GLY A 105 -2.51 -4.90 10.78
N ARG A 106 -1.67 -5.75 11.38
CA ARG A 106 -0.87 -5.44 12.58
C ARG A 106 0.59 -5.61 12.24
N CYS A 107 1.39 -4.57 12.44
CA CYS A 107 2.77 -4.55 11.97
C CYS A 107 3.67 -3.78 12.96
N ARG A 108 4.86 -4.33 13.27
CA ARG A 108 5.89 -3.63 14.05
C ARG A 108 6.76 -2.79 13.12
N LYS A 109 7.47 -1.81 13.67
CA LYS A 109 8.34 -0.92 12.87
C LYS A 109 9.37 -1.68 12.02
N LYS A 110 9.99 -2.75 12.56
CA LYS A 110 10.94 -3.60 11.84
C LYS A 110 10.32 -4.31 10.62
N ASP A 111 9.04 -4.68 10.73
CA ASP A 111 8.33 -5.42 9.70
C ASP A 111 8.05 -4.51 8.49
N ILE A 112 7.75 -3.23 8.73
CA ILE A 112 7.58 -2.19 7.68
C ILE A 112 8.82 -2.11 6.77
N TYR A 113 10.03 -2.14 7.35
CA TYR A 113 11.27 -2.09 6.57
C TYR A 113 11.39 -3.31 5.66
N SER A 114 11.09 -4.51 6.16
CA SER A 114 11.16 -5.73 5.36
C SER A 114 10.16 -5.74 4.19
N VAL A 115 8.94 -5.20 4.37
CA VAL A 115 7.98 -5.06 3.26
C VAL A 115 8.49 -4.04 2.25
N LYS A 116 9.09 -2.94 2.71
CA LYS A 116 9.68 -1.91 1.84
C LYS A 116 10.81 -2.44 0.97
N GLU A 117 11.69 -3.27 1.52
CA GLU A 117 12.76 -3.92 0.76
C GLU A 117 12.20 -4.79 -0.37
N ILE A 118 11.20 -5.63 -0.08
CA ILE A 118 10.55 -6.48 -1.08
C ILE A 118 9.85 -5.61 -2.15
N LEU A 119 9.12 -4.57 -1.74
CA LEU A 119 8.49 -3.63 -2.68
C LEU A 119 9.52 -3.03 -3.64
N ASN A 120 10.65 -2.57 -3.11
CA ASN A 120 11.69 -1.95 -3.92
C ASN A 120 12.36 -2.92 -4.90
N LEU A 121 12.46 -4.21 -4.56
CA LEU A 121 12.95 -5.24 -5.48
C LEU A 121 11.95 -5.54 -6.61
N GLN A 122 10.65 -5.42 -6.35
CA GLN A 122 9.60 -5.75 -7.32
C GLN A 122 9.13 -4.56 -8.15
N ILE A 123 9.44 -3.31 -7.76
CA ILE A 123 8.70 -2.16 -8.26
C ILE A 123 8.85 -1.92 -9.77
N GLN A 124 10.03 -2.18 -10.34
CA GLN A 124 10.23 -2.09 -11.79
C GLN A 124 9.38 -3.11 -12.55
N SER A 125 9.34 -4.37 -12.07
CA SER A 125 8.53 -5.42 -12.68
C SER A 125 7.03 -5.19 -12.54
N ILE A 126 6.60 -4.61 -11.41
CA ILE A 126 5.23 -4.14 -11.19
C ILE A 126 4.88 -3.07 -12.22
N GLN A 127 5.72 -2.05 -12.38
CA GLN A 127 5.49 -0.97 -13.35
C GLN A 127 5.39 -1.50 -14.79
N LEU A 128 6.30 -2.39 -15.20
CA LEU A 128 6.24 -3.01 -16.52
C LEU A 128 4.95 -3.82 -16.72
N SER A 129 4.49 -4.52 -15.69
CA SER A 129 3.24 -5.27 -15.76
C SER A 129 2.01 -4.35 -15.88
N LEU A 130 2.03 -3.20 -15.19
CA LEU A 130 1.00 -2.17 -15.31
C LEU A 130 0.94 -1.58 -16.73
N ILE A 131 2.08 -1.25 -17.34
CA ILE A 131 2.16 -0.71 -18.70
C ILE A 131 1.64 -1.69 -19.73
N ASN A 132 2.02 -2.97 -19.58
CA ASN A 132 1.60 -4.02 -20.49
C ASN A 132 0.17 -4.52 -20.20
N ASN A 133 -0.50 -4.00 -19.18
CA ASN A 133 -1.78 -4.49 -18.68
C ASN A 133 -1.80 -6.01 -18.43
N ASP A 134 -0.66 -6.56 -17.98
CA ASP A 134 -0.43 -7.98 -17.74
C ASP A 134 -0.81 -8.33 -16.29
N LYS A 135 -2.11 -8.58 -16.08
CA LYS A 135 -2.68 -8.88 -14.75
C LYS A 135 -2.00 -10.08 -14.09
N GLU A 136 -1.64 -11.11 -14.86
CA GLU A 136 -1.04 -12.32 -14.31
C GLU A 136 0.36 -12.01 -13.77
N LYS A 137 1.24 -11.40 -14.57
CA LYS A 137 2.58 -11.00 -14.09
C LYS A 137 2.50 -10.03 -12.92
N LEU A 138 1.55 -9.10 -12.95
CA LEU A 138 1.34 -8.18 -11.84
C LEU A 138 1.03 -8.94 -10.54
N ILE A 139 0.18 -9.97 -10.58
CA ILE A 139 -0.09 -10.84 -9.42
C ILE A 139 1.19 -11.53 -8.96
N TRP A 140 1.98 -12.09 -9.88
CA TRP A 140 3.27 -12.73 -9.56
C TRP A 140 4.24 -11.78 -8.85
N HIS A 141 4.33 -10.53 -9.28
CA HIS A 141 5.21 -9.53 -8.67
C HIS A 141 4.69 -8.95 -7.36
N LEU A 142 3.37 -8.91 -7.16
CA LEU A 142 2.77 -8.51 -5.88
C LEU A 142 2.76 -9.63 -4.83
N ALA A 143 2.76 -10.89 -5.25
CA ALA A 143 2.66 -12.04 -4.35
C ALA A 143 3.73 -12.06 -3.24
N PRO A 144 5.02 -11.75 -3.47
CA PRO A 144 6.01 -11.67 -2.40
C PRO A 144 5.70 -10.61 -1.34
N ILE A 145 5.17 -9.46 -1.76
CA ILE A 145 4.79 -8.34 -0.87
C ILE A 145 3.58 -8.76 -0.03
N ILE A 146 2.54 -9.27 -0.69
CA ILE A 146 1.31 -9.76 -0.06
C ILE A 146 1.61 -10.89 0.93
N TYR A 147 2.44 -11.85 0.53
CA TYR A 147 2.86 -12.96 1.39
C TYR A 147 3.55 -12.44 2.64
N LYS A 148 4.49 -11.48 2.50
CA LYS A 148 5.18 -10.90 3.65
C LYS A 148 4.21 -10.21 4.62
N CYS A 149 3.28 -9.41 4.10
CA CYS A 149 2.25 -8.77 4.91
C CYS A 149 1.38 -9.79 5.67
N THR A 150 0.98 -10.87 4.99
CA THR A 150 0.20 -11.98 5.59
C THR A 150 0.97 -12.65 6.73
N GLN A 151 2.27 -12.92 6.54
CA GLN A 151 3.12 -13.51 7.59
C GLN A 151 3.23 -12.61 8.82
N ILE A 152 3.37 -11.29 8.61
CA ILE A 152 3.44 -10.31 9.70
C ILE A 152 2.13 -10.29 10.49
N GLU A 153 0.99 -10.33 9.81
CA GLU A 153 -0.33 -10.35 10.44
C GLU A 153 -0.54 -11.60 11.29
N ASN A 154 -0.27 -12.79 10.73
CA ASN A 154 -0.41 -14.07 11.44
C ASN A 154 0.51 -14.16 12.66
N THR A 155 1.76 -13.69 12.53
CA THR A 155 2.72 -13.67 13.64
C THR A 155 2.20 -12.79 14.79
N ASN A 156 1.68 -11.61 14.48
CA ASN A 156 1.15 -10.70 15.50
C ASN A 156 -0.21 -11.13 16.07
N PHE A 157 -0.96 -11.99 15.37
CA PHE A 157 -2.17 -12.62 15.92
C PHE A 157 -1.83 -13.57 17.07
N LEU A 158 -0.81 -14.42 16.90
CA LEU A 158 -0.40 -15.42 17.89
C LEU A 158 0.12 -14.82 19.20
N TYR A 159 0.79 -13.66 19.15
CA TYR A 159 1.28 -12.97 20.35
C TYR A 159 0.19 -12.29 21.21
N ASN A 160 -1.07 -12.28 20.77
CA ASN A 160 -2.19 -11.72 21.55
C ASN A 160 -3.08 -12.80 22.19
N ILE A 161 -2.73 -14.08 22.03
CA ILE A 161 -3.47 -15.22 22.60
C ILE A 161 -2.80 -15.75 23.88
N PHE A 162 -1.55 -15.33 24.15
CA PHE A 162 -0.79 -15.65 25.37
C PHE A 162 -0.50 -14.37 26.15
#